data_AF-A0A9E4GJ34-F1
#
_entry.id   AF-A0A9E4GJ34-F1
#
_cell.length_a   1.000
_cell.length_b   1.000
_cell.length_c   1.000
_cell.angle_alpha   90.00
_cell.angle_beta   90.00
_cell.angle_gamma   90.00
#
_symmetry.space_group_name_H-M   'P 1'
#
loop_
_entity.id
_entity.type
_entity.pdbx_description
1 polymer ?
#
loop_
_entity_poly.entity_id
_entity_poly.type
_entity_poly.pdbx_seq_one_letter_code
_entity_poly.pdbx_strand_id
1 'polypeptide(L)'
;MRFCPQCGVQTVPQARFCTECGAALSDAKKAAGKKDGKTATRTPAPPVVQQSLFAGLVVLSAYLAVGVGLWVFVLRSQPFPVVAVAEGPASSGGSQALPQDHPPISIPDDVKQRIVTLVDEANAKP
;
A
#
# COMPACT_ATOMS: atom_id res chain seq x y z
N MET A 1 32.43 8.26 -4.90
CA MET A 1 30.98 8.04 -4.74
C MET A 1 30.48 7.19 -5.90
N ARG A 2 29.75 6.11 -5.62
CA ARG A 2 29.18 5.21 -6.63
C ARG A 2 27.66 5.23 -6.48
N PHE A 3 26.95 5.28 -7.60
CA PHE A 3 25.49 5.27 -7.60
C PHE A 3 24.97 3.95 -8.16
N CYS A 4 23.82 3.51 -7.65
CA CYS A 4 23.16 2.32 -8.17
C CYS A 4 22.61 2.60 -9.58
N PRO A 5 22.91 1.76 -10.59
CA PRO A 5 22.39 1.94 -11.95
C PRO A 5 20.90 1.59 -12.10
N GLN A 6 20.24 1.12 -11.04
CA GLN A 6 18.81 0.76 -11.07
C GLN A 6 17.92 1.78 -10.37
N CYS A 7 18.34 2.33 -9.23
CA CYS A 7 17.55 3.31 -8.48
C CYS A 7 18.21 4.68 -8.30
N GLY A 8 19.47 4.85 -8.73
CA GLY A 8 20.19 6.12 -8.63
C GLY A 8 20.64 6.52 -7.22
N VAL A 9 20.42 5.68 -6.20
CA VAL A 9 20.87 5.99 -4.82
C VAL A 9 22.39 5.92 -4.71
N GLN A 10 22.96 6.70 -3.78
CA GLN A 10 24.36 6.54 -3.40
C GLN A 10 24.59 5.18 -2.73
N THR A 11 25.65 4.53 -3.15
CA THR A 11 26.04 3.20 -2.68
C THR A 11 27.47 3.26 -2.16
N VAL A 12 27.73 2.47 -1.12
CA VAL A 12 29.07 2.30 -0.56
C VAL A 12 29.96 1.67 -1.64
N PRO A 13 31.19 2.16 -1.86
CA PRO A 13 32.04 1.70 -2.97
C PRO A 13 32.41 0.22 -2.94
N GLN A 14 32.18 -0.49 -1.82
CA GLN A 14 32.45 -1.92 -1.64
C GLN A 14 31.18 -2.77 -1.52
N ALA A 15 29.99 -2.18 -1.68
CA ALA A 15 28.74 -2.91 -1.58
C ALA A 15 28.52 -3.77 -2.84
N ARG A 16 28.28 -5.07 -2.67
CA ARG A 16 27.97 -5.98 -3.80
C ARG A 16 26.53 -5.87 -4.27
N PHE A 17 25.66 -5.34 -3.42
CA PHE A 17 24.23 -5.14 -3.66
C PHE A 17 23.80 -3.76 -3.17
N CYS A 18 22.80 -3.19 -3.82
CA CYS A 18 22.17 -1.96 -3.39
C CYS A 18 21.29 -2.21 -2.16
N THR A 19 21.42 -1.39 -1.12
CA THR A 19 20.61 -1.48 0.10
C THR A 19 19.15 -1.07 -0.11
N GLU A 20 18.89 -0.22 -1.10
CA GLU A 20 17.53 0.27 -1.38
C GLU A 20 16.76 -0.65 -2.33
N CYS A 21 17.39 -1.10 -3.42
CA CYS A 21 16.70 -1.83 -4.48
C CYS A 21 17.15 -3.28 -4.65
N GLY A 22 18.16 -3.74 -3.89
CA GLY A 22 18.68 -5.11 -3.97
C GLY A 22 19.49 -5.43 -5.24
N ALA A 23 19.62 -4.49 -6.18
CA ALA A 23 20.34 -4.72 -7.43
C ALA A 23 21.83 -5.01 -7.18
N ALA A 24 22.37 -6.01 -7.89
CA ALA A 24 23.80 -6.32 -7.83
C ALA A 24 24.62 -5.16 -8.42
N LEU A 25 25.56 -4.65 -7.62
CA LEU A 25 26.45 -3.56 -7.98
C LEU A 25 27.76 -4.14 -8.50
N SER A 26 27.70 -4.95 -9.55
CA SER A 26 28.87 -5.64 -10.13
C SER A 26 30.05 -4.69 -10.32
N ASP A 27 31.16 -4.94 -9.62
CA ASP A 27 32.42 -4.24 -9.81
C ASP A 27 32.95 -4.54 -11.21
N ALA A 28 33.05 -3.48 -12.03
CA ALA A 28 33.26 -3.55 -13.47
C ALA A 28 34.69 -3.93 -13.89
N LYS A 29 35.25 -5.02 -13.37
CA LYS A 29 36.38 -5.71 -13.98
C LYS A 29 36.18 -7.22 -13.90
N LYS A 30 35.81 -7.79 -15.04
CA LYS A 30 35.61 -9.23 -15.37
C LYS A 30 34.15 -9.70 -15.34
N ALA A 31 33.39 -9.28 -16.34
CA ALA A 31 32.33 -10.09 -16.93
C ALA A 31 32.09 -9.69 -18.40
N ALA A 32 33.16 -9.74 -19.19
CA ALA A 32 33.03 -9.93 -20.63
C ALA A 32 33.22 -11.44 -20.90
N GLY A 33 32.14 -12.12 -21.28
CA GLY A 33 32.23 -13.43 -21.96
C GLY A 33 31.65 -14.66 -21.23
N LYS A 34 30.36 -14.90 -21.48
CA LYS A 34 29.79 -16.13 -22.05
C LYS A 34 29.77 -17.42 -21.19
N LYS A 35 28.57 -18.01 -21.04
CA LYS A 35 28.22 -19.34 -21.57
C LYS A 35 26.71 -19.47 -21.86
N ASP A 36 26.38 -19.19 -23.12
CA ASP A 36 25.43 -20.00 -23.87
C ASP A 36 26.01 -21.42 -24.07
N GLY A 37 25.16 -22.45 -23.96
CA GLY A 37 25.45 -23.85 -24.31
C GLY A 37 24.39 -24.78 -23.73
N LYS A 38 23.19 -24.92 -24.33
CA LYS A 38 22.80 -25.90 -25.37
C LYS A 38 23.14 -27.37 -25.03
N THR A 39 22.12 -28.16 -24.68
CA THR A 39 22.00 -29.55 -25.15
C THR A 39 20.65 -29.71 -25.82
N ALA A 40 20.68 -30.30 -27.01
CA ALA A 40 19.59 -30.37 -27.96
C ALA A 40 18.56 -31.45 -27.61
N THR A 41 17.28 -31.11 -27.75
CA THR A 41 16.28 -32.01 -28.34
C THR A 41 15.42 -31.14 -29.24
N ARG A 42 15.44 -31.43 -30.55
CA ARG A 42 14.61 -30.78 -31.57
C ARG A 42 13.14 -31.15 -31.33
N THR A 43 12.21 -30.21 -31.59
CA THR A 43 10.84 -30.37 -32.18
C THR A 43 9.78 -29.51 -31.45
N PRO A 44 8.81 -28.92 -32.19
CA PRO A 44 8.90 -27.73 -33.03
C PRO A 44 8.52 -26.44 -32.25
N ALA A 45 8.77 -25.29 -32.86
CA ALA A 45 8.54 -23.97 -32.27
C ALA A 45 7.06 -23.69 -31.91
N PRO A 46 6.76 -23.17 -30.71
CA PRO A 46 5.65 -22.25 -30.51
C PRO A 46 6.14 -20.79 -30.66
N PRO A 47 5.25 -19.82 -30.92
CA PRO A 47 5.61 -18.44 -31.26
C PRO A 47 6.25 -17.72 -30.06
N VAL A 48 7.58 -17.62 -30.08
CA VAL A 48 8.42 -17.04 -29.01
C VAL A 48 8.14 -15.54 -28.77
N VAL A 49 7.48 -14.85 -29.70
CA VAL A 49 7.09 -13.43 -29.55
C VAL A 49 5.89 -13.23 -28.60
N GLN A 50 5.04 -14.24 -28.42
CA GLN A 50 3.86 -14.16 -27.57
C GLN A 50 4.16 -14.55 -26.10
N GLN A 51 5.27 -15.28 -25.88
CA GLN A 51 5.61 -15.87 -24.59
C GLN A 51 6.16 -14.85 -23.57
N SER A 52 6.78 -13.76 -24.02
CA SER A 52 7.24 -12.67 -23.15
C SER A 52 6.09 -11.80 -22.62
N LEU A 53 5.03 -11.61 -23.43
CA LEU A 53 3.81 -10.92 -23.03
C LEU A 53 3.02 -11.72 -22.00
N PHE A 54 2.90 -13.04 -22.17
CA PHE A 54 2.25 -13.90 -21.17
C PHE A 54 3.03 -13.96 -19.86
N ALA A 55 4.36 -14.02 -19.89
CA ALA A 55 5.17 -13.96 -18.67
C ALA A 55 4.97 -12.63 -17.92
N GLY A 56 4.97 -11.50 -18.63
CA GLY A 56 4.68 -10.19 -18.04
C GLY A 56 3.27 -10.10 -17.46
N LEU A 57 2.27 -10.61 -18.19
CA LEU A 57 0.87 -10.60 -17.76
C LEU A 57 0.62 -11.51 -16.55
N VAL A 58 1.33 -12.63 -16.44
CA VAL A 58 1.29 -13.53 -15.27
C VAL A 58 1.91 -12.87 -14.03
N VAL A 59 3.05 -12.17 -14.19
CA VAL A 59 3.66 -11.44 -13.06
C VAL A 59 2.79 -10.26 -12.63
N LEU A 60 2.24 -9.52 -13.59
CA LEU A 60 1.32 -8.40 -13.32
C LEU A 60 0.04 -8.89 -12.64
N SER A 61 -0.56 -9.99 -13.10
CA SER A 61 -1.77 -10.55 -12.50
C SER A 61 -1.52 -11.08 -11.10
N ALA A 62 -0.39 -11.76 -10.86
CA ALA A 62 0.00 -12.21 -9.54
C ALA A 62 0.21 -11.02 -8.58
N TYR A 63 0.89 -9.96 -9.04
CA TYR A 63 1.13 -8.75 -8.25
C TYR A 63 -0.19 -8.04 -7.89
N LEU A 64 -1.09 -7.87 -8.87
CA LEU A 64 -2.41 -7.28 -8.64
C LEU A 64 -3.26 -8.14 -7.70
N ALA A 65 -3.26 -9.47 -7.85
CA ALA A 65 -4.01 -10.36 -6.98
C ALA A 65 -3.54 -10.31 -5.53
N VAL A 66 -2.22 -10.29 -5.30
CA VAL A 66 -1.64 -10.16 -3.95
C VAL A 66 -1.94 -8.78 -3.36
N GLY A 67 -1.76 -7.71 -4.14
CA GLY A 67 -2.06 -6.35 -3.69
C GLY A 67 -3.53 -6.14 -3.34
N VAL A 68 -4.45 -6.58 -4.20
CA VAL A 68 -5.91 -6.52 -3.95
C VAL A 68 -6.29 -7.41 -2.77
N GLY A 69 -5.70 -8.60 -2.66
CA GLY A 69 -5.91 -9.48 -1.51
C GLY A 69 -5.51 -8.84 -0.18
N LEU A 70 -4.33 -8.23 -0.12
CA LEU A 70 -3.87 -7.48 1.07
C LEU A 70 -4.74 -6.25 1.35
N TRP A 71 -5.15 -5.51 0.32
CA TRP A 71 -6.03 -4.35 0.47
C TRP A 71 -7.42 -4.75 1.01
N VAL A 72 -8.06 -5.74 0.40
CA VAL A 72 -9.35 -6.28 0.88
C VAL A 72 -9.20 -6.86 2.28
N PHE A 73 -8.09 -7.55 2.57
CA PHE A 73 -7.80 -8.06 3.90
C PHE A 73 -7.69 -6.91 4.90
N VAL A 74 -6.94 -5.85 4.62
CA VAL A 74 -6.86 -4.67 5.48
C VAL A 74 -8.23 -4.01 5.65
N LEU A 75 -9.01 -3.83 4.59
CA LEU A 75 -10.35 -3.26 4.66
C LEU A 75 -11.33 -4.13 5.44
N ARG A 76 -11.18 -5.47 5.39
CA ARG A 76 -11.97 -6.39 6.22
C ARG A 76 -11.47 -6.49 7.66
N SER A 77 -10.15 -6.35 7.86
CA SER A 77 -9.47 -6.44 9.16
C SER A 77 -9.57 -5.14 9.95
N GLN A 78 -9.99 -4.06 9.28
CA GLN A 78 -10.62 -2.91 9.89
C GLN A 78 -12.14 -3.10 9.80
N PRO A 79 -12.77 -4.04 10.55
CA PRO A 79 -14.16 -3.83 10.86
C PRO A 79 -14.15 -2.57 11.72
N PHE A 80 -14.33 -1.40 11.11
CA PHE A 80 -14.91 -0.28 11.82
C PHE A 80 -16.16 -0.89 12.45
N PRO A 81 -16.23 -1.00 13.79
CA PRO A 81 -17.40 -1.56 14.42
C PRO A 81 -18.54 -0.63 14.04
N VAL A 82 -19.31 -1.04 13.03
CA VAL A 82 -20.62 -0.48 12.74
C VAL A 82 -21.40 -0.78 14.00
N VAL A 83 -21.56 0.24 14.83
CA VAL A 83 -22.49 0.24 15.95
C VAL A 83 -23.85 -0.06 15.34
N ALA A 84 -24.22 -1.33 15.34
CA ALA A 84 -25.54 -1.78 14.94
C ALA A 84 -26.48 -1.25 16.01
N VAL A 85 -27.14 -0.14 15.71
CA VAL A 85 -28.36 0.28 16.39
C VAL A 85 -29.43 -0.74 16.02
N ALA A 86 -29.52 -1.80 16.81
CA ALA A 86 -30.64 -2.72 16.81
C ALA A 86 -31.19 -2.74 18.24
N GLU A 87 -32.37 -2.14 18.39
CA GLU A 87 -33.16 -2.14 19.63
C GLU A 87 -33.53 -3.57 20.05
N GLY A 88 -33.14 -3.99 21.26
CA GLY A 88 -33.62 -5.22 21.92
C GLY A 88 -32.69 -5.75 23.02
N PRO A 89 -33.20 -6.34 24.13
CA PRO A 89 -32.79 -5.93 25.48
C PRO A 89 -31.69 -6.78 26.16
N ALA A 90 -30.89 -6.08 26.97
CA ALA A 90 -30.15 -6.51 28.15
C ALA A 90 -29.42 -7.87 28.13
N SER A 91 -28.11 -7.82 27.84
CA SER A 91 -27.12 -8.63 28.55
C SER A 91 -26.04 -7.72 29.13
N SER A 92 -25.96 -7.77 30.45
CA SER A 92 -25.11 -7.01 31.35
C SER A 92 -23.64 -7.41 31.31
N GLY A 93 -22.76 -6.40 31.38
CA GLY A 93 -21.47 -6.52 32.07
C GLY A 93 -20.24 -6.53 31.18
N GLY A 94 -19.66 -5.35 30.95
CA GLY A 94 -18.35 -5.23 30.31
C GLY A 94 -17.93 -3.82 29.88
N SER A 95 -18.48 -2.76 30.48
CA SER A 95 -18.00 -1.39 30.28
C SER A 95 -16.64 -1.25 30.98
N GLN A 96 -15.55 -1.53 30.26
CA GLN A 96 -14.22 -1.06 30.69
C GLN A 96 -14.22 0.47 30.65
N ALA A 97 -14.51 1.04 31.82
CA ALA A 97 -14.17 2.36 32.35
C ALA A 97 -13.60 3.39 31.34
N LEU A 98 -14.49 4.21 30.78
CA LEU A 98 -14.10 5.57 30.39
C LEU A 98 -13.69 6.35 31.66
N PRO A 99 -12.60 7.13 31.65
CA PRO A 99 -12.33 8.13 32.68
C PRO A 99 -13.53 9.08 32.81
N GLN A 100 -14.13 9.12 33.99
CA GLN A 100 -15.31 9.91 34.37
C GLN A 100 -14.95 11.34 34.79
N ASP A 101 -14.06 12.01 34.06
CA ASP A 101 -13.74 13.43 34.23
C ASP A 101 -13.46 14.08 32.88
N HIS A 102 -14.42 13.97 31.95
CA HIS A 102 -14.50 14.91 30.84
C HIS A 102 -15.44 16.05 31.26
N PRO A 103 -14.97 17.31 31.31
CA PRO A 103 -15.84 18.43 31.63
C PRO A 103 -17.01 18.43 30.63
N PRO A 104 -18.24 18.75 31.07
CA PRO A 104 -19.37 18.84 30.15
C PRO A 104 -18.99 19.79 29.04
N ILE A 105 -18.88 19.27 27.82
CA ILE A 105 -18.49 20.02 26.64
C ILE A 105 -19.72 20.83 26.21
N SER A 106 -20.12 21.79 27.03
CA SER A 106 -21.13 22.78 26.65
C SER A 106 -20.47 23.67 25.60
N ILE A 107 -20.83 23.47 24.33
CA ILE A 107 -20.46 24.42 23.27
C ILE A 107 -20.99 25.78 23.72
N PRO A 108 -20.11 26.76 24.01
CA PRO A 108 -20.53 28.05 24.52
C PRO A 108 -21.47 28.72 23.52
N ASP A 109 -22.50 29.41 24.02
CA ASP A 109 -23.55 29.97 23.17
C ASP A 109 -23.01 30.92 22.09
N ASP A 110 -21.86 31.57 22.32
CA ASP A 110 -21.15 32.36 21.32
C ASP A 110 -20.79 31.55 20.07
N VAL A 111 -20.23 30.33 20.25
CA VAL A 111 -19.82 29.48 19.12
C VAL A 111 -21.04 29.01 18.33
N LYS A 112 -22.16 28.73 19.01
CA LYS A 112 -23.42 28.39 18.33
C LYS A 112 -23.96 29.54 17.49
N GLN A 113 -23.89 30.78 17.99
CA GLN A 113 -24.33 31.95 17.23
C GLN A 113 -23.47 32.20 16.00
N ARG A 114 -22.14 32.04 16.11
CA ARG A 114 -21.22 32.16 14.96
C ARG A 114 -21.58 31.17 13.86
N ILE A 115 -21.90 29.93 14.22
CA ILE A 115 -22.29 28.89 13.25
C ILE A 115 -23.57 29.30 12.52
N VAL A 116 -24.59 29.77 13.26
CA VAL A 116 -25.85 30.24 12.65
C VAL A 116 -25.62 31.41 11.70
N THR A 117 -24.84 32.41 12.10
CA THR A 117 -24.53 33.57 11.25
C THR A 117 -23.79 33.19 9.97
N LEU A 118 -22.82 32.27 10.04
CA LEU A 118 -22.11 31.80 8.85
C LEU A 118 -23.02 31.03 7.90
N VAL A 119 -23.96 30.26 8.44
CA VAL A 119 -24.97 29.55 7.65
C VAL A 119 -25.92 30.54 6.97
N ASP A 120 -26.41 31.54 7.70
CA ASP A 120 -27.29 32.57 7.12
C ASP A 120 -26.57 33.39 6.04
N GLU A 121 -25.30 33.77 6.26
CA GLU A 121 -24.50 34.48 5.24
C GLU A 121 -24.27 33.60 4.00
N ALA A 122 -23.99 32.31 4.18
CA ALA A 122 -23.80 31.38 3.07
C ALA A 122 -25.10 31.16 2.27
N ASN A 123 -26.27 31.23 2.91
CA ASN A 123 -27.57 31.12 2.23
C ASN A 123 -28.01 32.45 1.58
N ALA A 124 -27.57 33.60 2.11
CA ALA A 124 -27.91 34.92 1.58
C ALA A 124 -27.01 35.38 0.43
N LYS A 125 -25.86 34.74 0.21
CA LYS A 125 -25.04 34.89 -1.00
C LYS A 125 -25.48 33.85 -2.05
N PRO A 126 -26.25 34.23 -3.09
CA PRO A 126 -26.58 33.34 -4.19
C PRO A 126 -25.37 32.99 -5.07
#